data_AF-A0A2S9D1K9-F1
#
_entry.id   AF-A0A2S9D1K9-F1
#
_cell.length_a   1.000
_cell.length_b   1.000
_cell.length_c   1.000
_cell.angle_alpha   90.00
_cell.angle_beta   90.00
_cell.angle_gamma   90.00
#
_symmetry.space_group_name_H-M   'P 1'
#
loop_
_entity.id
_entity.type
_entity.pdbx_description
1 polymer ?
#
loop_
_entity_poly.entity_id
_entity_poly.type
_entity_poly.pdbx_seq_one_letter_code
_entity_poly.pdbx_strand_id
1 'polypeptide(L)'
;MNFIKKHTLIIIFLFIFSISFSQTAMSDSLRGEFTYLLQYKPNNLNRDYIIKELYSLQITDKRSFFSSENKLKFDSAFSAAYNKKSNIIDLSGIPASRSNFLIIQTNENSEFYESVGMTLLSYNSPVIRNWKLVNETKVINSINCKKAEVNYKGRDWVAWYSTEIPFPYGPYKFSGLPGLIVKIADKTGDYDYELVKAVSSSKLKGKTITIKKIRYEGAKLVTQKELSDARANFRANAKRELESMGTVFSEGQNKPKISEAEKKGHNPIELE
;
A
#
# COMPACT_ATOMS: atom_id res chain seq x y z
N MET A 1 58.05 -21.94 -16.98
CA MET A 1 56.72 -22.20 -17.58
C MET A 1 55.62 -22.58 -16.57
N ASN A 2 55.94 -23.17 -15.40
CA ASN A 2 54.93 -23.57 -14.40
C ASN A 2 54.37 -22.43 -13.53
N PHE A 3 55.11 -21.34 -13.33
CA PHE A 3 54.67 -20.21 -12.50
C PHE A 3 53.52 -19.42 -13.16
N ILE A 4 53.63 -19.14 -14.46
CA ILE A 4 52.61 -18.44 -15.24
C ILE A 4 51.31 -19.24 -15.26
N LYS A 5 51.37 -20.56 -15.51
CA LYS A 5 50.18 -21.44 -15.50
C LYS A 5 49.42 -21.44 -14.18
N LYS A 6 50.11 -21.35 -13.03
CA LYS A 6 49.48 -21.31 -11.69
C LYS A 6 48.72 -20.00 -11.46
N HIS A 7 49.27 -18.87 -11.90
CA HIS A 7 48.58 -17.57 -11.84
C HIS A 7 47.41 -17.48 -12.83
N THR A 8 47.54 -18.05 -14.02
CA THR A 8 46.42 -18.12 -14.98
C THR A 8 45.26 -18.95 -14.41
N LEU A 9 45.54 -20.06 -13.71
CA LEU A 9 44.51 -20.90 -13.08
C LEU A 9 43.78 -20.18 -11.93
N ILE A 10 44.52 -19.41 -11.11
CA ILE A 10 43.94 -18.62 -10.00
C ILE A 10 43.05 -17.49 -10.53
N ILE A 11 43.45 -16.82 -11.62
CA ILE A 11 42.65 -15.75 -12.24
C ILE A 11 41.36 -16.33 -12.85
N ILE A 12 41.43 -17.50 -13.50
CA ILE A 12 40.24 -18.19 -14.02
C ILE A 12 39.29 -18.59 -12.89
N PHE A 13 39.82 -19.08 -11.77
CA PHE A 13 39.02 -19.45 -10.59
C PHE A 13 38.31 -18.24 -9.95
N LEU A 14 39.00 -17.10 -9.84
CA LEU A 14 38.40 -15.85 -9.36
C LEU A 14 37.30 -15.33 -10.30
N PHE A 15 37.48 -15.48 -11.62
CA PHE A 15 36.46 -15.08 -12.60
C PHE A 15 35.20 -15.96 -12.53
N ILE A 16 35.35 -17.27 -12.34
CA ILE A 16 34.22 -18.21 -12.19
C ILE A 16 33.45 -17.98 -10.87
N PHE A 17 34.16 -17.61 -9.79
CA PHE A 17 33.53 -17.25 -8.52
C PHE A 17 32.72 -15.94 -8.62
N SER A 18 33.21 -14.98 -9.41
CA SER A 18 32.55 -13.69 -9.66
C SER A 18 31.25 -13.86 -10.47
N ILE A 19 31.23 -14.78 -11.43
CA ILE A 19 30.03 -15.10 -12.22
C ILE A 19 29.01 -15.86 -11.35
N SER A 20 29.45 -16.67 -10.39
CA SER A 20 28.58 -17.44 -9.50
C SER A 20 27.87 -16.58 -8.43
N PHE A 21 28.46 -15.43 -8.05
CA PHE A 21 27.81 -14.44 -7.18
C PHE A 21 26.92 -13.42 -7.91
N SER A 22 26.88 -13.48 -9.26
CA SER A 22 25.95 -12.68 -10.07
C SER A 22 24.55 -13.32 -10.21
N GLN A 23 24.28 -14.37 -9.43
CA GLN A 23 22.99 -15.06 -9.47
C GLN A 23 21.91 -14.24 -8.74
N THR A 24 21.18 -13.50 -9.57
CA THR A 24 19.84 -12.94 -9.34
C THR A 24 19.77 -11.80 -8.31
N ALA A 25 19.66 -10.57 -8.83
CA ALA A 25 18.78 -9.62 -8.16
C ALA A 25 17.44 -10.33 -7.98
N MET A 26 17.09 -10.70 -6.75
CA MET A 26 15.83 -11.41 -6.46
C MET A 26 14.71 -10.54 -7.00
N SER A 27 14.18 -10.90 -8.16
CA SER A 27 13.04 -10.22 -8.74
C SER A 27 11.89 -10.39 -7.77
N ASP A 28 11.15 -9.31 -7.51
CA ASP A 28 9.88 -9.33 -6.77
C ASP A 28 8.84 -10.06 -7.63
N SER A 29 9.05 -11.38 -7.80
CA SER A 29 8.18 -12.29 -8.55
C SER A 29 6.85 -12.38 -7.82
N LEU A 30 5.78 -12.24 -8.59
CA LEU A 30 4.43 -12.15 -8.05
C LEU A 30 3.92 -13.54 -7.68
N ARG A 31 3.57 -13.73 -6.41
CA ARG A 31 3.02 -14.97 -5.84
C ARG A 31 1.52 -14.88 -5.57
N GLY A 32 1.03 -13.67 -5.29
CA GLY A 32 -0.39 -13.40 -5.11
C GLY A 32 -0.75 -12.01 -5.61
N GLU A 33 -1.92 -11.88 -6.21
CA GLU A 33 -2.50 -10.60 -6.62
C GLU A 33 -3.99 -10.62 -6.30
N PHE A 34 -4.39 -9.73 -5.41
CA PHE A 34 -5.73 -9.66 -4.85
C PHE A 34 -6.24 -8.22 -4.92
N THR A 35 -7.55 -8.05 -5.14
CA THR A 35 -8.22 -6.74 -5.05
C THR A 35 -9.23 -6.77 -3.90
N TYR A 36 -9.13 -5.77 -3.03
CA TYR A 36 -10.08 -5.52 -1.95
C TYR A 36 -10.97 -4.34 -2.29
N LEU A 37 -12.25 -4.45 -1.98
CA LEU A 37 -13.17 -3.33 -1.90
C LEU A 37 -13.20 -2.82 -0.46
N LEU A 38 -12.80 -1.57 -0.27
CA LEU A 38 -13.09 -0.83 0.95
C LEU A 38 -14.45 -0.16 0.81
N GLN A 39 -15.32 -0.34 1.79
CA GLN A 39 -16.51 0.47 2.02
C GLN A 39 -16.37 1.13 3.39
N TYR A 40 -16.46 2.47 3.44
CA TYR A 40 -16.34 3.17 4.72
C TYR A 40 -17.20 4.41 4.84
N LYS A 41 -17.53 4.75 6.09
CA LYS A 41 -18.29 5.94 6.48
C LYS A 41 -17.32 7.00 6.99
N PRO A 42 -16.94 8.00 6.17
CA PRO A 42 -15.93 9.00 6.53
C PRO A 42 -16.42 10.00 7.60
N ASN A 43 -17.73 10.04 7.87
CA ASN A 43 -18.31 11.01 8.77
C ASN A 43 -19.39 10.36 9.65
N ASN A 44 -19.25 10.49 10.97
CA ASN A 44 -20.17 9.91 11.96
C ASN A 44 -21.52 10.64 12.06
N LEU A 45 -21.59 11.89 11.58
CA LEU A 45 -22.82 12.68 11.53
C LEU A 45 -23.64 12.41 10.27
N ASN A 46 -23.03 11.84 9.22
CA ASN A 46 -23.70 11.46 7.98
C ASN A 46 -23.39 10.01 7.63
N ARG A 47 -24.08 9.08 8.31
CA ARG A 47 -23.81 7.64 8.22
C ARG A 47 -24.27 6.98 6.91
N ASP A 48 -25.15 7.64 6.17
CA ASP A 48 -25.63 7.16 4.86
C ASP A 48 -24.63 7.44 3.74
N TYR A 49 -23.71 8.39 3.97
CA TYR A 49 -22.63 8.67 3.04
C TYR A 49 -21.53 7.61 3.14
N ILE A 50 -21.51 6.68 2.18
CA ILE A 50 -20.52 5.61 2.09
C ILE A 50 -19.59 5.86 0.91
N ILE A 51 -18.29 5.79 1.16
CA ILE A 51 -17.27 5.83 0.12
C ILE A 51 -16.82 4.41 -0.18
N LYS A 52 -16.61 4.14 -1.47
CA LYS A 52 -16.09 2.88 -1.98
C LYS A 52 -14.78 3.09 -2.72
N GLU A 53 -13.77 2.28 -2.46
CA GLU A 53 -12.49 2.35 -3.16
C GLU A 53 -11.85 0.96 -3.28
N LEU A 54 -11.23 0.68 -4.44
CA LEU A 54 -10.52 -0.57 -4.68
C LEU A 54 -9.04 -0.44 -4.32
N TYR A 55 -8.52 -1.46 -3.65
CA TYR A 55 -7.10 -1.58 -3.28
C TYR A 55 -6.52 -2.86 -3.84
N SER A 56 -5.28 -2.77 -4.33
CA SER A 56 -4.48 -3.90 -4.77
C SER A 56 -3.59 -4.37 -3.63
N LEU A 57 -3.57 -5.69 -3.39
CA LEU A 57 -2.59 -6.40 -2.56
C LEU A 57 -1.76 -7.30 -3.47
N GLN A 58 -0.48 -6.98 -3.63
CA GLN A 58 0.49 -7.78 -4.38
C GLN A 58 1.46 -8.44 -3.42
N ILE A 59 1.66 -9.74 -3.55
CA ILE A 59 2.47 -10.55 -2.62
C ILE A 59 3.61 -11.18 -3.39
N THR A 60 4.83 -11.04 -2.87
CA THR A 60 6.04 -11.68 -3.37
C THR A 60 6.52 -12.73 -2.37
N ASP A 61 7.68 -13.34 -2.64
CA ASP A 61 8.28 -14.31 -1.72
C ASP A 61 8.64 -13.72 -0.35
N LYS A 62 8.88 -12.40 -0.26
CA LYS A 62 9.41 -11.77 0.95
C LYS A 62 8.48 -10.76 1.60
N ARG A 63 7.58 -10.16 0.80
CA ARG A 63 6.81 -9.00 1.22
C ARG A 63 5.51 -8.87 0.47
N SER A 64 4.59 -8.14 1.05
CA SER A 64 3.37 -7.67 0.40
C SER A 64 3.39 -6.17 0.19
N PHE A 65 2.60 -5.73 -0.77
CA PHE A 65 2.41 -4.33 -1.12
C PHE A 65 0.92 -4.05 -1.23
N PHE A 66 0.46 -3.05 -0.50
CA PHE A 66 -0.95 -2.65 -0.47
C PHE A 66 -1.10 -1.17 -0.86
N SER A 67 -1.89 -0.89 -1.90
CA SER A 67 -2.13 0.47 -2.38
C SER A 67 -3.44 0.61 -3.15
N SER A 68 -3.98 1.83 -3.23
CA SER A 68 -5.18 2.14 -4.01
C SER A 68 -4.96 1.87 -5.49
N GLU A 69 -5.92 1.19 -6.13
CA GLU A 69 -5.90 1.00 -7.60
C GLU A 69 -5.98 2.34 -8.34
N ASN A 70 -6.73 3.31 -7.82
CA ASN A 70 -6.85 4.63 -8.43
C ASN A 70 -5.50 5.36 -8.41
N LYS A 71 -4.76 5.25 -7.29
CA LYS A 71 -3.42 5.83 -7.20
C LYS A 71 -2.44 5.16 -8.17
N LEU A 72 -2.50 3.83 -8.30
CA LEU A 72 -1.64 3.10 -9.25
C LEU A 72 -1.95 3.46 -10.70
N LYS A 73 -3.24 3.62 -11.06
CA LYS A 73 -3.67 4.09 -12.38
C LYS A 73 -3.20 5.51 -12.66
N PHE A 74 -3.36 6.40 -11.67
CA PHE A 74 -2.86 7.78 -11.75
C PHE A 74 -1.36 7.83 -12.01
N ASP A 75 -0.55 7.10 -11.24
CA ASP A 75 0.91 7.08 -11.39
C ASP A 75 1.36 6.51 -12.73
N SER A 76 0.60 5.54 -13.27
CA SER A 76 0.84 5.00 -14.60
C SER A 76 0.60 6.05 -15.68
N ALA A 77 -0.59 6.67 -15.68
CA ALA A 77 -0.97 7.67 -16.67
C ALA A 77 -0.09 8.94 -16.60
N PHE A 78 0.15 9.46 -15.38
CA PHE A 78 0.99 10.62 -15.16
C PHE A 78 2.41 10.39 -15.68
N SER A 79 3.02 9.25 -15.33
CA SER A 79 4.36 8.89 -15.80
C SER A 79 4.41 8.71 -17.33
N ALA A 80 3.38 8.13 -17.94
CA ALA A 80 3.31 7.99 -19.39
C ALA A 80 3.22 9.35 -20.10
N ALA A 81 2.43 10.28 -19.57
CA ALA A 81 2.29 11.63 -20.12
C ALA A 81 3.57 12.48 -19.93
N TYR A 82 4.18 12.41 -18.73
CA TYR A 82 5.45 13.08 -18.43
C TYR A 82 6.58 12.61 -19.34
N ASN A 83 6.72 11.30 -19.53
CA ASN A 83 7.73 10.72 -20.42
C ASN A 83 7.52 11.11 -21.89
N LYS A 84 6.27 11.36 -22.31
CA LYS A 84 5.95 11.87 -23.64
C LYS A 84 6.18 13.38 -23.80
N LYS A 85 6.66 14.07 -22.75
CA LYS A 85 6.80 15.54 -22.69
C LYS A 85 5.53 16.27 -23.14
N SER A 86 4.36 15.70 -22.82
CA SER A 86 3.09 16.32 -23.18
C SER A 86 2.92 17.60 -22.37
N ASN A 87 2.68 18.72 -23.05
CA ASN A 87 2.38 20.01 -22.39
C ASN A 87 1.02 19.98 -21.68
N ILE A 88 0.15 19.03 -22.01
CA ILE A 88 -1.17 18.84 -21.41
C ILE A 88 -1.23 17.41 -20.87
N ILE A 89 -1.38 17.28 -19.55
CA ILE A 89 -1.62 16.00 -18.90
C ILE A 89 -3.11 15.93 -18.56
N ASP A 90 -3.88 15.23 -19.39
CA ASP A 90 -5.29 14.98 -19.11
C ASP A 90 -5.43 13.81 -18.13
N LEU A 91 -5.85 14.12 -16.91
CA LEU A 91 -6.11 13.16 -15.82
C LEU A 91 -7.58 13.16 -15.42
N SER A 92 -8.45 13.85 -16.18
CA SER A 92 -9.86 14.05 -15.83
C SER A 92 -10.66 12.74 -15.76
N GLY A 93 -10.26 11.73 -16.54
CA GLY A 93 -10.85 10.40 -16.52
C GLY A 93 -10.35 9.47 -15.40
N ILE A 94 -9.40 9.90 -14.57
CA ILE A 94 -8.86 9.08 -13.48
C ILE A 94 -9.49 9.53 -12.16
N PRO A 95 -10.29 8.67 -11.50
CA PRO A 95 -10.86 9.01 -10.20
C PRO A 95 -9.76 9.36 -9.21
N ALA A 96 -9.92 10.49 -8.51
CA ALA A 96 -9.00 10.85 -7.44
C ALA A 96 -8.99 9.75 -6.36
N SER A 97 -7.81 9.27 -5.99
CA SER A 97 -7.69 8.40 -4.83
C SER A 97 -7.83 9.21 -3.55
N ARG A 98 -8.56 8.66 -2.58
CA ARG A 98 -8.64 9.27 -1.24
C ARG A 98 -7.48 8.84 -0.34
N SER A 99 -6.66 7.88 -0.81
CA SER A 99 -5.52 7.32 -0.10
C SER A 99 -4.26 7.32 -0.96
N ASN A 100 -3.31 8.18 -0.60
CA ASN A 100 -2.04 8.31 -1.32
C ASN A 100 -0.96 7.32 -0.86
N PHE A 101 -1.28 6.46 0.10
CA PHE A 101 -0.30 5.62 0.74
C PHE A 101 0.07 4.37 -0.06
N LEU A 102 1.24 3.85 0.27
CA LEU A 102 1.69 2.50 -0.01
C LEU A 102 2.07 1.86 1.33
N ILE A 103 1.62 0.65 1.58
CA ILE A 103 2.06 -0.14 2.73
C ILE A 103 2.86 -1.31 2.20
N ILE A 104 4.06 -1.50 2.75
CA ILE A 104 4.90 -2.67 2.49
C ILE A 104 5.03 -3.45 3.78
N GLN A 105 4.72 -4.74 3.75
CA GLN A 105 4.79 -5.60 4.94
C GLN A 105 5.66 -6.82 4.67
N THR A 106 6.47 -7.19 5.66
CA THR A 106 7.04 -8.53 5.83
C THR A 106 6.35 -9.20 7.03
N ASN A 107 6.78 -10.40 7.42
CA ASN A 107 6.25 -11.05 8.62
C ASN A 107 6.66 -10.31 9.91
N GLU A 108 7.78 -9.60 9.86
CA GLU A 108 8.43 -8.97 11.01
C GLU A 108 8.15 -7.47 11.07
N ASN A 109 8.04 -6.81 9.91
CA ASN A 109 8.00 -5.36 9.78
C ASN A 109 6.83 -4.90 8.91
N SER A 110 6.33 -3.71 9.16
CA SER A 110 5.39 -3.02 8.29
C SER A 110 5.82 -1.56 8.17
N GLU A 111 5.88 -1.05 6.96
CA GLU A 111 6.26 0.34 6.69
C GLU A 111 5.20 1.02 5.83
N PHE A 112 4.83 2.22 6.23
CA PHE A 112 3.85 3.05 5.54
C PHE A 112 4.58 4.17 4.81
N TYR A 113 4.27 4.36 3.55
CA TYR A 113 4.87 5.36 2.66
C TYR A 113 3.81 6.31 2.15
N GLU A 114 4.11 7.60 2.13
CA GLU A 114 3.24 8.62 1.53
C GLU A 114 4.03 9.80 0.98
N SER A 115 3.63 10.27 -0.20
CA SER A 115 4.11 11.53 -0.74
C SER A 115 3.31 12.69 -0.13
N VAL A 116 4.02 13.60 0.53
CA VAL A 116 3.50 14.88 0.99
C VAL A 116 4.21 15.98 0.19
N GLY A 117 3.47 16.61 -0.73
CA GLY A 117 4.08 17.45 -1.77
C GLY A 117 5.04 16.63 -2.63
N MET A 118 6.26 17.13 -2.81
CA MET A 118 7.33 16.42 -3.53
C MET A 118 8.16 15.48 -2.65
N THR A 119 7.94 15.49 -1.34
CA THR A 119 8.73 14.66 -0.41
C THR A 119 8.05 13.33 -0.17
N LEU A 120 8.80 12.24 -0.35
CA LEU A 120 8.38 10.91 0.05
C LEU A 120 8.77 10.67 1.52
N LEU A 121 7.77 10.45 2.37
CA LEU A 121 7.95 10.15 3.78
C LEU A 121 7.54 8.71 4.07
N SER A 122 8.17 8.11 5.08
CA SER A 122 7.74 6.81 5.59
C SER A 122 7.77 6.74 7.11
N TYR A 123 7.01 5.82 7.68
CA TYR A 123 7.15 5.45 9.10
C TYR A 123 6.91 3.96 9.30
N ASN A 124 7.59 3.40 10.30
CA ASN A 124 7.39 2.01 10.71
C ASN A 124 6.11 1.87 11.53
N SER A 125 5.30 0.87 11.18
CA SER A 125 4.14 0.43 11.94
C SER A 125 4.39 -0.98 12.48
N PRO A 126 4.10 -1.26 13.76
CA PRO A 126 4.20 -2.62 14.28
C PRO A 126 3.27 -3.59 13.54
N VAL A 127 3.72 -4.82 13.36
CA VAL A 127 2.88 -5.94 12.89
C VAL A 127 1.93 -6.34 14.01
N ILE A 128 0.66 -6.57 13.66
CA ILE A 128 -0.38 -6.98 14.61
C ILE A 128 -0.17 -8.45 14.99
N ARG A 129 0.08 -8.73 16.26
CA ARG A 129 0.35 -10.10 16.77
C ARG A 129 -0.62 -10.58 17.84
N ASN A 130 -1.42 -9.68 18.41
CA ASN A 130 -2.37 -9.95 19.49
C ASN A 130 -3.75 -10.41 18.97
N TRP A 131 -3.78 -11.17 17.88
CA TRP A 131 -5.02 -11.72 17.33
C TRP A 131 -5.61 -12.77 18.29
N LYS A 132 -6.90 -12.62 18.60
CA LYS A 132 -7.70 -13.64 19.27
C LYS A 132 -8.34 -14.54 18.22
N LEU A 133 -7.84 -15.76 18.06
CA LEU A 133 -8.45 -16.75 17.18
C LEU A 133 -9.75 -17.26 17.79
N VAL A 134 -10.81 -17.33 17.00
CA VAL A 134 -12.15 -17.75 17.43
C VAL A 134 -12.52 -19.02 16.66
N ASN A 135 -13.04 -20.03 17.37
CA ASN A 135 -13.49 -21.29 16.76
C ASN A 135 -14.86 -21.11 16.06
N GLU A 136 -14.88 -20.27 15.04
CA GLU A 136 -16.03 -19.97 14.21
C GLU A 136 -15.57 -19.99 12.76
N THR A 137 -16.35 -20.63 11.90
CA THR A 137 -16.05 -20.76 10.47
C THR A 137 -17.18 -20.20 9.63
N LYS A 138 -16.84 -19.69 8.45
CA LYS A 138 -17.79 -19.15 7.48
C LYS A 138 -17.23 -19.31 6.07
N VAL A 139 -18.10 -19.56 5.10
CA VAL A 139 -17.74 -19.51 3.69
C VAL A 139 -17.99 -18.09 3.16
N ILE A 140 -16.97 -17.46 2.59
CA ILE A 140 -17.05 -16.13 1.96
C ILE A 140 -16.47 -16.24 0.55
N ASN A 141 -17.24 -15.88 -0.48
CA ASN A 141 -16.81 -15.97 -1.88
C ASN A 141 -16.26 -17.37 -2.24
N SER A 142 -16.94 -18.41 -1.73
CA SER A 142 -16.56 -19.83 -1.87
C SER A 142 -15.23 -20.25 -1.21
N ILE A 143 -14.70 -19.42 -0.30
CA ILE A 143 -13.47 -19.68 0.46
C ILE A 143 -13.84 -20.02 1.91
N ASN A 144 -13.32 -21.12 2.44
CA ASN A 144 -13.50 -21.47 3.85
C ASN A 144 -12.65 -20.54 4.72
N CYS A 145 -13.32 -19.80 5.60
CA CYS A 145 -12.70 -18.82 6.48
C CYS A 145 -12.87 -19.20 7.95
N LYS A 146 -11.89 -18.82 8.76
CA LYS A 146 -11.91 -18.84 10.23
C LYS A 146 -11.98 -17.41 10.74
N LYS A 147 -12.56 -17.24 11.92
CA LYS A 147 -12.70 -15.92 12.55
C LYS A 147 -11.50 -15.60 13.45
N ALA A 148 -11.09 -14.34 13.44
CA ALA A 148 -10.17 -13.76 14.41
C ALA A 148 -10.64 -12.36 14.79
N GLU A 149 -10.33 -11.94 16.02
CA GLU A 149 -10.65 -10.60 16.53
C GLU A 149 -9.38 -9.92 17.04
N VAL A 150 -9.33 -8.59 16.92
CA VAL A 150 -8.26 -7.79 17.51
C VAL A 150 -8.76 -6.39 17.86
N ASN A 151 -8.27 -5.84 18.96
CA ASN A 151 -8.37 -4.41 19.22
C ASN A 151 -7.13 -3.73 18.64
N TYR A 152 -7.34 -2.80 17.72
CA TYR A 152 -6.28 -2.08 17.03
C TYR A 152 -6.67 -0.62 16.85
N LYS A 153 -5.84 0.28 17.38
CA LYS A 153 -5.93 1.73 17.18
C LYS A 153 -7.30 2.31 17.54
N GLY A 154 -7.78 1.94 18.73
CA GLY A 154 -9.07 2.35 19.27
C GLY A 154 -10.31 1.68 18.64
N ARG A 155 -10.14 0.70 17.75
CA ARG A 155 -11.25 -0.03 17.12
C ARG A 155 -11.17 -1.53 17.38
N ASP A 156 -12.33 -2.16 17.56
CA ASP A 156 -12.47 -3.61 17.58
C ASP A 156 -12.73 -4.14 16.18
N TRP A 157 -11.86 -5.02 15.71
CA TRP A 157 -11.91 -5.60 14.37
C TRP A 157 -12.28 -7.07 14.42
N VAL A 158 -13.07 -7.51 13.43
CA VAL A 158 -13.37 -8.91 13.16
C VAL A 158 -12.84 -9.24 11.77
N ALA A 159 -11.88 -10.16 11.72
CA ALA A 159 -11.28 -10.67 10.49
C ALA A 159 -11.77 -12.10 10.21
N TRP A 160 -12.03 -12.37 8.94
CA TRP A 160 -12.26 -13.69 8.39
C TRP A 160 -11.09 -14.02 7.48
N TYR A 161 -10.31 -15.03 7.86
CA TYR A 161 -9.08 -15.42 7.16
C TYR A 161 -9.14 -16.88 6.71
N SER A 162 -8.43 -17.22 5.63
CA SER A 162 -8.40 -18.58 5.10
C SER A 162 -6.99 -19.16 5.08
N THR A 163 -6.83 -20.33 5.69
CA THR A 163 -5.57 -21.10 5.66
C THR A 163 -5.37 -21.85 4.33
N GLU A 164 -6.40 -21.91 3.46
CA GLU A 164 -6.28 -22.47 2.11
C GLU A 164 -5.39 -21.61 1.21
N ILE A 165 -5.28 -20.32 1.54
CA ILE A 165 -4.39 -19.36 0.88
C ILE A 165 -3.35 -18.93 1.93
N PRO A 166 -2.19 -19.61 2.02
CA PRO A 166 -1.24 -19.48 3.13
C PRO A 166 -0.37 -18.22 3.04
N PHE A 167 -0.97 -17.07 2.76
CA PHE A 167 -0.33 -15.77 2.79
C PHE A 167 -0.76 -15.01 4.05
N PRO A 168 0.13 -14.71 5.01
CA PRO A 168 -0.24 -14.09 6.29
C PRO A 168 -0.49 -12.57 6.18
N TYR A 169 -1.14 -12.15 5.10
CA TYR A 169 -1.34 -10.74 4.75
C TYR A 169 -2.83 -10.43 4.57
N GLY A 170 -3.15 -9.15 4.53
CA GLY A 170 -4.50 -8.64 4.37
C GLY A 170 -4.52 -7.20 3.89
N PRO A 171 -5.70 -6.57 3.89
CA PRO A 171 -5.82 -5.17 3.52
C PRO A 171 -5.25 -4.25 4.60
N TYR A 172 -4.86 -3.04 4.19
CA TYR A 172 -4.32 -2.00 5.07
C TYR A 172 -3.07 -2.48 5.82
N LYS A 173 -3.08 -2.39 7.15
CA LYS A 173 -2.00 -2.84 8.05
C LYS A 173 -2.30 -4.22 8.64
N PHE A 174 -3.44 -4.83 8.32
CA PHE A 174 -3.86 -6.09 8.91
C PHE A 174 -3.11 -7.27 8.29
N SER A 175 -2.31 -7.93 9.11
CA SER A 175 -1.48 -9.09 8.77
C SER A 175 -1.23 -9.94 10.02
N GLY A 176 -0.50 -11.05 9.86
CA GLY A 176 -0.06 -11.90 10.98
C GLY A 176 -1.00 -13.05 11.35
N LEU A 177 -2.09 -13.25 10.61
CA LEU A 177 -2.91 -14.45 10.73
C LEU A 177 -2.30 -15.61 9.93
N PRO A 178 -2.60 -16.89 10.24
CA PRO A 178 -2.07 -18.07 9.53
C PRO A 178 -2.51 -18.25 8.07
N GLY A 179 -3.05 -17.23 7.43
CA GLY A 179 -3.58 -17.26 6.07
C GLY A 179 -4.15 -15.90 5.65
N LEU A 180 -4.61 -15.82 4.41
CA LEU A 180 -5.04 -14.54 3.82
C LEU A 180 -6.31 -14.04 4.50
N ILE A 181 -6.34 -12.77 4.89
CA ILE A 181 -7.56 -12.11 5.38
C ILE A 181 -8.50 -11.87 4.21
N VAL A 182 -9.58 -12.66 4.11
CA VAL A 182 -10.57 -12.56 3.02
C VAL A 182 -11.53 -11.39 3.27
N LYS A 183 -11.87 -11.12 4.53
CA LYS A 183 -12.72 -9.99 4.93
C LYS A 183 -12.29 -9.47 6.28
N ILE A 184 -12.33 -8.16 6.49
CA ILE A 184 -12.15 -7.57 7.81
C ILE A 184 -13.01 -6.32 7.95
N ALA A 185 -13.73 -6.22 9.06
CA ALA A 185 -14.56 -5.06 9.36
C ALA A 185 -14.44 -4.69 10.84
N ASP A 186 -14.60 -3.41 11.15
CA ASP A 186 -14.72 -2.99 12.53
C ASP A 186 -16.13 -3.29 13.05
N LYS A 187 -16.27 -3.53 14.37
CA LYS A 187 -17.55 -3.95 14.97
C LYS A 187 -18.66 -2.91 14.82
N THR A 188 -18.33 -1.65 14.55
CA THR A 188 -19.33 -0.59 14.32
C THR A 188 -19.86 -0.55 12.88
N GLY A 189 -19.22 -1.28 11.96
CA GLY A 189 -19.56 -1.30 10.53
C GLY A 189 -19.25 0.03 9.84
N ASP A 190 -18.22 0.74 10.31
CA ASP A 190 -17.73 1.99 9.74
C ASP A 190 -16.70 1.76 8.64
N TYR A 191 -15.96 0.67 8.74
CA TYR A 191 -14.91 0.24 7.83
C TYR A 191 -15.08 -1.25 7.53
N ASP A 192 -15.20 -1.58 6.25
CA ASP A 192 -15.30 -2.95 5.76
C ASP A 192 -14.39 -3.12 4.54
N TYR A 193 -13.41 -4.01 4.67
CA TYR A 193 -12.63 -4.51 3.56
C TYR A 193 -13.07 -5.92 3.19
N GLU A 194 -13.34 -6.15 1.91
CA GLU A 194 -13.70 -7.46 1.38
C GLU A 194 -12.88 -7.80 0.13
N LEU A 195 -12.37 -9.02 0.08
CA LEU A 195 -11.70 -9.56 -1.10
C LEU A 195 -12.72 -9.77 -2.23
N VAL A 196 -12.59 -9.01 -3.31
CA VAL A 196 -13.52 -9.07 -4.46
C VAL A 196 -12.90 -9.71 -5.70
N LYS A 197 -11.57 -9.86 -5.74
CA LYS A 197 -10.86 -10.48 -6.87
C LYS A 197 -9.58 -11.16 -6.40
N ALA A 198 -9.34 -12.36 -6.91
CA ALA A 198 -8.06 -13.06 -6.80
C ALA A 198 -7.60 -13.48 -8.20
N VAL A 199 -6.34 -13.21 -8.54
CA VAL A 199 -5.76 -13.66 -9.81
C VAL A 199 -5.24 -15.09 -9.66
N SER A 200 -5.58 -15.96 -10.60
CA SER A 200 -5.13 -17.36 -10.57
C SER A 200 -3.60 -17.48 -10.69
N SER A 201 -3.01 -18.44 -9.98
CA SER A 201 -1.56 -18.69 -9.97
C SER A 201 -0.96 -18.86 -11.36
N SER A 202 -1.69 -19.49 -12.29
CA SER A 202 -1.29 -19.64 -13.69
C SER A 202 -1.05 -18.29 -14.40
N LYS A 203 -1.84 -17.27 -14.08
CA LYS A 203 -1.74 -15.91 -14.65
C LYS A 203 -0.65 -15.06 -13.97
N LEU A 204 -0.07 -15.54 -12.87
CA LEU A 204 1.01 -14.87 -12.13
C LEU A 204 2.41 -15.34 -12.57
N LYS A 205 2.50 -16.52 -13.20
CA LYS A 205 3.78 -17.11 -13.62
C LYS A 205 4.56 -16.15 -14.53
N GLY A 206 5.78 -15.81 -14.13
CA GLY A 206 6.67 -14.89 -14.86
C GLY A 206 6.34 -13.40 -14.71
N LYS A 207 5.34 -13.03 -13.91
CA LYS A 207 5.04 -11.64 -13.59
C LYS A 207 5.82 -11.15 -12.38
N THR A 208 6.10 -9.87 -12.35
CA THR A 208 6.65 -9.16 -11.20
C THR A 208 5.63 -8.16 -10.66
N ILE A 209 5.91 -7.60 -9.48
CA ILE A 209 5.11 -6.49 -8.96
C ILE A 209 5.01 -5.34 -9.97
N THR A 210 3.87 -4.65 -9.97
CA THR A 210 3.65 -3.48 -10.83
C THR A 210 3.95 -2.15 -10.12
N ILE A 211 4.23 -2.20 -8.82
CA ILE A 211 4.47 -1.03 -7.98
C ILE A 211 5.87 -0.49 -8.24
N LYS A 212 5.93 0.75 -8.72
CA LYS A 212 7.19 1.41 -9.06
C LYS A 212 8.00 1.74 -7.80
N LYS A 213 9.30 1.49 -7.88
CA LYS A 213 10.31 1.79 -6.84
C LYS A 213 10.23 3.20 -6.28
N ILE A 214 9.95 4.21 -7.11
CA ILE A 214 9.79 5.62 -6.69
C ILE A 214 8.74 5.84 -5.59
N ARG A 215 7.84 4.86 -5.35
CA ARG A 215 6.85 4.94 -4.27
C ARG A 215 7.41 4.58 -2.88
N TYR A 216 8.62 4.05 -2.79
CA TYR A 216 9.21 3.62 -1.52
C TYR A 216 10.74 3.79 -1.43
N GLU A 217 11.48 3.74 -2.55
CA GLU A 217 12.91 4.01 -2.55
C GLU A 217 13.19 5.50 -2.32
N GLY A 218 14.14 5.80 -1.43
CA GLY A 218 14.51 7.18 -1.06
C GLY A 218 13.54 7.87 -0.09
N ALA A 219 12.61 7.13 0.51
CA ALA A 219 11.71 7.69 1.52
C ALA A 219 12.49 8.15 2.76
N LYS A 220 12.14 9.34 3.27
CA LYS A 220 12.66 9.82 4.56
C LYS A 220 11.83 9.19 5.68
N LEU A 221 12.49 8.37 6.51
CA LEU A 221 11.88 7.80 7.71
C LEU A 221 11.59 8.90 8.74
N VAL A 222 10.35 8.93 9.21
CA VAL A 222 9.82 9.88 10.19
C VAL A 222 8.89 9.14 11.17
N THR A 223 8.44 9.84 12.20
CA THR A 223 7.38 9.37 13.10
C THR A 223 5.99 9.56 12.48
N GLN A 224 4.99 8.80 12.97
CA GLN A 224 3.59 8.98 12.57
C GLN A 224 3.10 10.41 12.83
N LYS A 225 3.56 11.05 13.92
CA LYS A 225 3.25 12.44 14.25
C LYS A 225 3.84 13.41 13.24
N GLU A 226 5.13 13.30 12.92
CA GLU A 226 5.78 14.16 11.93
C GLU A 226 5.13 14.06 10.55
N LEU A 227 4.72 12.85 10.14
CA LEU A 227 3.98 12.67 8.89
C LEU A 227 2.61 13.38 8.95
N SER A 228 1.90 13.29 10.07
CA SER A 228 0.64 14.02 10.28
C SER A 228 0.84 15.54 10.22
N ASP A 229 1.88 16.05 10.89
CA ASP A 229 2.23 17.47 10.91
C ASP A 229 2.61 17.96 9.50
N ALA A 230 3.38 17.16 8.74
CA ALA A 230 3.72 17.44 7.35
C ALA A 230 2.47 17.54 6.46
N ARG A 231 1.53 16.60 6.60
CA ARG A 231 0.24 16.65 5.87
C ARG A 231 -0.55 17.92 6.20
N ALA A 232 -0.62 18.30 7.48
CA ALA A 232 -1.36 19.48 7.91
C ALA A 232 -0.73 20.77 7.35
N ASN A 233 0.60 20.88 7.44
CA ASN A 233 1.37 22.00 6.91
C ASN A 233 1.22 22.11 5.38
N PHE A 234 1.35 21.00 4.65
CA PHE A 234 1.13 20.98 3.21
C PHE A 234 -0.28 21.42 2.86
N ARG A 235 -1.32 20.90 3.53
CA ARG A 235 -2.71 21.32 3.26
C ARG A 235 -2.94 22.82 3.50
N ALA A 236 -2.32 23.39 4.52
CA ALA A 236 -2.43 24.82 4.83
C ALA A 236 -1.66 25.71 3.84
N ASN A 237 -0.54 25.20 3.30
CA ASN A 237 0.43 26.01 2.55
C ASN A 237 0.61 25.61 1.08
N ALA A 238 -0.10 24.58 0.60
CA ALA A 238 0.11 23.96 -0.71
C ALA A 238 0.14 24.96 -1.86
N LYS A 239 -0.74 25.97 -1.86
CA LYS A 239 -0.76 27.01 -2.90
C LYS A 239 0.56 27.78 -2.94
N ARG A 240 1.00 28.30 -1.78
CA ARG A 240 2.27 29.05 -1.65
C ARG A 240 3.47 28.20 -2.01
N GLU A 241 3.48 26.94 -1.59
CA GLU A 241 4.55 26.00 -1.91
C GLU A 241 4.63 25.74 -3.42
N LEU A 242 3.49 25.47 -4.07
CA LEU A 242 3.41 25.26 -5.52
C LEU A 242 3.76 26.52 -6.32
N GLU A 243 3.34 27.69 -5.86
CA GLU A 243 3.73 29.00 -6.43
C GLU A 243 5.24 29.24 -6.32
N SER A 244 5.85 28.91 -5.17
CA SER A 244 7.31 29.02 -4.99
C SER A 244 8.12 28.12 -5.93
N MET A 245 7.50 27.05 -6.43
CA MET A 245 8.07 26.15 -7.43
C MET A 245 7.77 26.56 -8.87
N GLY A 246 7.20 27.76 -9.09
CA GLY A 246 6.91 28.30 -10.41
C GLY A 246 5.56 27.88 -11.00
N THR A 247 4.67 27.25 -10.22
CA THR A 247 3.31 26.93 -10.68
C THR A 247 2.42 28.16 -10.59
N VAL A 248 1.81 28.57 -11.70
CA VAL A 248 0.84 29.69 -11.73
C VAL A 248 -0.58 29.13 -11.66
N PHE A 249 -1.34 29.50 -10.63
CA PHE A 249 -2.76 29.16 -10.53
C PHE A 249 -3.61 30.24 -11.20
N SER A 250 -4.63 29.82 -11.96
CA SER A 250 -5.65 30.75 -12.49
C SER A 250 -6.47 31.34 -11.33
N GLU A 251 -6.69 32.67 -11.35
CA GLU A 251 -7.53 33.35 -10.36
C GLU A 251 -8.96 32.78 -10.39
N GLY A 252 -9.42 32.24 -9.25
CA GLY A 252 -10.80 31.76 -9.08
C GLY A 252 -10.96 30.35 -8.52
N GLN A 253 -9.93 29.51 -8.50
CA GLN A 253 -10.03 28.16 -7.90
C GLN A 253 -9.73 28.15 -6.39
N ASN A 254 -10.60 28.79 -5.61
CA ASN A 254 -10.60 28.58 -4.16
C ASN A 254 -11.11 27.16 -3.87
N LYS A 255 -10.27 26.28 -3.31
CA LYS A 255 -10.74 25.00 -2.75
C LYS A 255 -11.82 25.29 -1.72
N PRO A 256 -12.97 24.59 -1.74
CA PRO A 256 -13.99 24.75 -0.72
C PRO A 256 -13.37 24.48 0.65
N LYS A 257 -13.52 25.43 1.59
CA LYS A 257 -13.14 25.23 2.98
C LYS A 257 -14.04 24.13 3.54
N ILE A 258 -13.45 23.02 3.98
CA ILE A 258 -14.16 21.97 4.72
C ILE A 258 -14.82 22.63 5.94
N SER A 259 -16.13 22.47 6.08
CA SER A 259 -16.91 23.08 7.17
C SER A 259 -16.48 22.55 8.53
N GLU A 260 -16.70 23.31 9.60
CA GLU A 260 -16.40 22.84 10.96
C GLU A 260 -17.22 21.61 11.35
N ALA A 261 -18.45 21.48 10.84
CA ALA A 261 -19.29 20.31 11.03
C ALA A 261 -18.70 19.05 10.36
N GLU A 262 -18.16 19.18 9.14
CA GLU A 262 -17.45 18.08 8.46
C GLU A 262 -16.17 17.67 9.19
N LYS A 263 -15.46 18.63 9.80
CA LYS A 263 -14.28 18.33 10.63
C LYS A 263 -14.65 17.59 11.91
N LYS A 264 -15.69 18.03 12.62
CA LYS A 264 -16.15 17.41 13.87
C LYS A 264 -16.67 15.99 13.68
N GLY A 265 -17.29 15.72 12.54
CA GLY A 265 -17.81 14.40 12.22
C GLY A 265 -16.78 13.43 11.65
N HIS A 266 -15.54 13.87 11.37
CA HIS A 266 -14.52 13.04 10.70
C HIS A 266 -14.28 11.72 11.44
N ASN A 267 -14.43 10.62 10.71
CA ASN A 267 -14.28 9.27 11.21
C ASN A 267 -13.01 8.66 10.62
N PRO A 268 -11.86 8.69 11.30
CA PRO A 268 -10.61 8.10 10.78
C PRO A 268 -10.53 6.60 11.08
N ILE A 269 -9.81 5.84 10.25
CA ILE A 269 -9.63 4.40 10.44
C ILE A 269 -8.86 4.06 11.72
N GLU A 270 -7.89 4.89 12.10
CA GLU A 270 -7.16 4.82 13.36
C GLU A 270 -7.64 5.96 14.28
N LEU A 271 -8.12 5.62 15.47
CA LEU A 271 -8.59 6.60 16.47
C LEU A 271 -7.48 7.04 17.44
N GLU A 272 -6.36 6.32 17.48
CA GLU A 272 -5.23 6.48 18.42
C GLU A 272 -3.85 6.56 17.75
#